data_AF-A0A485LSY3-F1
#
_entry.id   AF-A0A485LSY3-F1
#
_cell.length_a   1.000
_cell.length_b   1.000
_cell.length_c   1.000
_cell.angle_alpha   90.00
_cell.angle_beta   90.00
_cell.angle_gamma   90.00
#
_symmetry.space_group_name_H-M   'P 1'
#
loop_
_entity.id
_entity.type
_entity.pdbx_description
1 polymer ?
#
loop_
_entity_poly.entity_id
_entity_poly.type
_entity_poly.pdbx_seq_one_letter_code
_entity_poly.pdbx_strand_id
1 'polypeptide(L)'
;MSECESRRDLAAACHLFHQFGWDEYLLAHQHLSIRLPSSNEDEDSRSISFLINPPGLPLEYVTAADLDRVDATLLDSAVDTSYAHADSIDFHLQTHGRLACSPSARDVVRCVFQCQTIPGIAVAGLSCGILPLCQGSYFALEGGCVTWAVTNPNCPLDATHKVVLSPLHGLVTAGRTPAEAFHYMFYLTQACSMQVAASAAGRARLGVPSAHVDAIFASTMTPFQTKGMGHDLFHALLRRVPPHVLQLG
;
A
#
# COMPACT_ATOMS: atom_id res chain seq x y z
N MET A 1 -0.06 17.94 5.11
CA MET A 1 -1.17 17.12 5.63
C MET A 1 -1.02 17.04 7.13
N SER A 2 -2.03 17.51 7.85
CA SER A 2 -2.16 17.47 9.31
C SER A 2 -2.46 16.06 9.82
N GLU A 3 -2.36 15.84 11.14
CA GLU A 3 -2.80 14.59 11.76
C GLU A 3 -4.31 14.34 11.51
N CYS A 4 -5.15 15.36 11.67
CA CYS A 4 -6.60 15.25 11.44
C CYS A 4 -6.94 14.79 10.01
N GLU A 5 -6.28 15.36 9.00
CA GLU A 5 -6.44 14.93 7.60
C GLU A 5 -5.93 13.50 7.40
N SER A 6 -4.77 13.17 7.99
CA SER A 6 -4.17 11.83 7.90
C SER A 6 -5.09 10.76 8.50
N ARG A 7 -5.74 11.04 9.64
CA ARG A 7 -6.71 10.14 10.27
C ARG A 7 -7.93 9.90 9.38
N ARG A 8 -8.50 10.96 8.80
CA ARG A 8 -9.66 10.87 7.91
C ARG A 8 -9.35 10.05 6.66
N ASP A 9 -8.25 10.35 6.00
CA ASP A 9 -7.87 9.66 4.77
C ASP A 9 -7.49 8.20 5.02
N LEU A 10 -6.81 7.90 6.14
CA LEU A 10 -6.47 6.52 6.49
C LEU A 10 -7.71 5.69 6.86
N ALA A 11 -8.64 6.24 7.65
CA ALA A 11 -9.91 5.59 7.97
C ALA A 11 -10.76 5.35 6.70
N ALA A 12 -10.80 6.35 5.81
CA ALA A 12 -11.43 6.18 4.50
C ALA A 12 -10.80 5.04 3.69
N ALA A 13 -9.47 4.95 3.67
CA ALA A 13 -8.77 3.86 2.99
C ALA A 13 -9.11 2.49 3.58
N CYS A 14 -9.23 2.35 4.90
CA CYS A 14 -9.65 1.12 5.57
C CYS A 14 -11.04 0.67 5.08
N HIS A 15 -12.01 1.58 5.08
CA HIS A 15 -13.36 1.28 4.59
C HIS A 15 -13.38 0.95 3.09
N LEU A 16 -12.57 1.63 2.27
CA LEU A 16 -12.48 1.32 0.85
C LEU A 16 -11.87 -0.07 0.63
N PHE A 17 -10.83 -0.46 1.38
CA PHE A 17 -10.27 -1.81 1.33
C PHE A 17 -11.36 -2.86 1.57
N HIS A 18 -12.18 -2.68 2.61
CA HIS A 18 -13.32 -3.54 2.87
C HIS A 18 -14.35 -3.53 1.71
N GLN A 19 -14.74 -2.35 1.22
CA GLN A 19 -15.72 -2.24 0.13
C GLN A 19 -15.28 -2.94 -1.17
N PHE A 20 -13.97 -3.06 -1.39
CA PHE A 20 -13.41 -3.79 -2.53
C PHE A 20 -13.09 -5.26 -2.23
N GLY A 21 -13.40 -5.75 -1.03
CA GLY A 21 -13.15 -7.14 -0.61
C GLY A 21 -11.67 -7.47 -0.52
N TRP A 22 -10.86 -6.47 -0.17
CA TRP A 22 -9.41 -6.63 0.02
C TRP A 22 -9.04 -6.95 1.45
N ASP A 23 -10.00 -6.83 2.36
CA ASP A 23 -9.81 -7.08 3.78
C ASP A 23 -9.82 -8.58 4.11
N GLU A 24 -9.08 -8.99 5.13
CA GLU A 24 -9.04 -10.38 5.60
C GLU A 24 -9.63 -10.49 7.01
N TYR A 25 -10.87 -10.98 7.07
CA TYR A 25 -11.66 -11.03 8.31
C TYR A 25 -11.10 -11.98 9.37
N LEU A 26 -10.35 -13.02 8.98
CA LEU A 26 -10.00 -14.13 9.86
C LEU A 26 -8.73 -13.88 10.70
N LEU A 27 -7.88 -12.94 10.29
CA LEU A 27 -6.54 -12.82 10.85
C LEU A 27 -6.14 -11.41 11.30
N ALA A 28 -6.85 -10.35 10.87
CA ALA A 28 -6.54 -8.96 11.22
C ALA A 28 -5.04 -8.56 11.08
N HIS A 29 -4.31 -9.23 10.18
CA HIS A 29 -2.88 -9.01 9.91
C HIS A 29 -2.64 -8.00 8.79
N GLN A 30 -3.69 -7.32 8.34
CA GLN A 30 -3.61 -6.31 7.31
C GLN A 30 -3.47 -4.94 7.94
N HIS A 31 -2.41 -4.26 7.51
CA HIS A 31 -1.97 -3.02 8.11
C HIS A 31 -1.90 -1.94 7.05
N LEU A 32 -2.60 -0.84 7.33
CA LEU A 32 -2.54 0.40 6.59
C LEU A 32 -1.99 1.45 7.53
N SER A 33 -0.91 2.10 7.13
CA SER A 33 -0.25 3.07 8.00
C SER A 33 0.16 4.33 7.26
N ILE A 34 0.20 5.44 7.99
CA ILE A 34 0.71 6.72 7.51
C ILE A 34 1.65 7.37 8.53
N ARG A 35 2.78 7.87 8.05
CA ARG A 35 3.72 8.68 8.81
C ARG A 35 3.20 10.10 9.00
N LEU A 36 3.09 10.50 10.26
CA LEU A 36 2.78 11.88 10.63
C LEU A 36 3.97 12.79 10.31
N PRO A 37 3.71 14.06 9.93
CA PRO A 37 4.79 15.02 9.82
C PRO A 37 5.46 15.21 11.19
N SER A 38 6.79 15.31 11.23
CA SER A 38 7.51 15.72 12.43
C SER A 38 7.00 17.10 12.87
N SER A 39 6.61 17.24 14.13
CA SER A 39 6.24 18.55 14.66
C SER A 39 7.53 19.34 14.98
N ASN A 40 7.47 20.68 14.93
CA ASN A 40 8.62 21.51 15.30
C ASN A 40 8.99 21.35 16.79
N GLU A 41 8.08 20.85 17.63
CA GLU A 41 8.34 20.53 19.04
C GLU A 41 9.14 19.23 19.21
N ASP A 42 9.23 18.41 18.15
CA ASP A 42 9.97 17.15 18.10
C ASP A 42 11.35 17.29 17.43
N GLU A 43 11.86 18.50 17.14
CA GLU A 43 13.19 18.67 16.52
C GLU A 43 14.34 18.09 17.38
N ASP A 44 14.15 18.02 18.70
CA ASP A 44 15.09 17.37 19.63
C ASP A 44 14.87 15.84 19.77
N SER A 45 13.73 15.33 19.31
CA SER A 45 13.38 13.91 19.38
C SER A 45 13.45 13.30 17.98
N ARG A 46 14.34 12.31 17.77
CA ARG A 46 14.31 11.46 16.56
C ARG A 46 13.04 10.59 16.46
N SER A 47 11.96 10.95 17.15
CA SER A 47 10.66 10.29 17.13
C SER A 47 10.03 10.37 15.75
N ILE A 48 9.69 9.20 15.23
CA ILE A 48 8.89 9.07 14.02
C ILE A 48 7.54 8.54 14.46
N SER A 49 6.47 9.32 14.32
CA SER A 49 5.12 8.88 14.65
C SER A 49 4.38 8.35 13.42
N PHE A 50 3.65 7.26 13.60
CA PHE A 50 2.76 6.65 12.60
C PHE A 50 1.32 6.62 13.13
N LEU A 51 0.35 6.69 12.21
CA LEU A 51 -1.01 6.21 12.43
C LEU A 51 -1.16 4.84 11.77
N ILE A 52 -1.88 3.94 12.40
CA ILE A 52 -2.17 2.58 11.91
C ILE A 52 -3.58 2.14 12.34
N ASN A 53 -4.20 1.23 11.57
CA ASN A 53 -5.44 0.59 12.02
C ASN A 53 -5.17 -0.31 13.24
N PRO A 54 -6.06 -0.32 14.25
CA PRO A 54 -5.86 -1.10 15.45
C PRO A 54 -5.94 -2.61 15.15
N PRO A 55 -5.07 -3.43 15.78
CA PRO A 55 -5.09 -4.87 15.57
C PRO A 55 -6.40 -5.49 16.08
N GLY A 56 -6.94 -6.44 15.32
CA GLY A 56 -8.17 -7.16 15.70
C GLY A 56 -9.49 -6.44 15.39
N LEU A 57 -9.46 -5.16 14.98
CA LEU A 57 -10.65 -4.46 14.50
C LEU A 57 -10.79 -4.65 12.97
N PRO A 58 -11.89 -5.25 12.46
CA PRO A 58 -12.13 -5.32 11.03
C PRO A 58 -12.13 -3.93 10.37
N LEU A 59 -11.55 -3.81 9.18
CA LEU A 59 -11.36 -2.52 8.49
C LEU A 59 -12.69 -1.78 8.22
N GLU A 60 -13.80 -2.51 8.15
CA GLU A 60 -15.17 -1.98 8.00
C GLU A 60 -15.69 -1.19 9.21
N TYR A 61 -15.01 -1.29 10.36
CA TYR A 61 -15.40 -0.61 11.61
C TYR A 61 -14.40 0.47 12.03
N VAL A 62 -13.28 0.64 11.33
CA VAL A 62 -12.22 1.58 11.71
C VAL A 62 -12.65 3.02 11.39
N THR A 63 -12.86 3.85 12.42
CA THR A 63 -13.08 5.30 12.26
C THR A 63 -11.77 6.09 12.42
N ALA A 64 -11.81 7.38 12.07
CA ALA A 64 -10.67 8.29 12.25
C ALA A 64 -10.23 8.42 13.72
N ALA A 65 -11.14 8.21 14.68
CA ALA A 65 -10.85 8.23 16.11
C ALA A 65 -10.20 6.94 16.61
N ASP A 66 -10.47 5.79 15.95
CA ASP A 66 -9.97 4.47 16.38
C ASP A 66 -8.51 4.21 15.96
N LEU A 67 -7.93 5.05 15.08
CA LEU A 67 -6.57 4.86 14.60
C LEU A 67 -5.55 5.05 15.72
N ASP A 68 -4.68 4.05 15.88
CA ASP A 68 -3.60 4.07 16.86
C ASP A 68 -2.47 4.97 16.38
N ARG A 69 -1.96 5.81 17.29
CA ARG A 69 -0.73 6.57 17.10
C ARG A 69 0.43 5.82 17.75
N VAL A 70 1.43 5.46 16.96
CA VAL A 70 2.60 4.68 17.41
C VAL A 70 3.89 5.46 17.17
N ASP A 71 4.78 5.48 18.16
CA ASP A 71 6.12 6.06 18.06
C ASP A 71 7.15 4.99 17.67
N ALA A 72 7.84 5.20 16.55
CA ALA A 72 8.82 4.29 16.00
C ALA A 72 10.11 4.18 16.82
N THR A 73 10.39 5.11 17.74
CA THR A 73 11.54 4.99 18.67
C THR A 73 11.40 3.82 19.63
N LEU A 74 10.16 3.32 19.80
CA LEU A 74 9.85 2.13 20.59
C LEU A 74 9.99 0.83 19.79
N LEU A 75 10.24 0.90 18.47
CA LEU A 75 10.54 -0.27 17.65
C LEU A 75 12.00 -0.67 17.91
N ASP A 76 12.19 -1.53 18.92
CA ASP A 76 13.50 -1.97 19.35
C ASP A 76 14.23 -2.67 18.19
N SER A 77 15.43 -2.17 17.86
CA SER A 77 16.31 -2.78 16.85
C SER A 77 16.74 -4.21 17.21
N ALA A 78 16.48 -4.64 18.45
CA ALA A 78 16.82 -5.94 19.01
C ALA A 78 15.67 -6.98 19.00
N VAL A 79 14.47 -6.65 18.49
CA VAL A 79 13.43 -7.68 18.31
C VAL A 79 13.96 -8.73 17.33
N ASP A 80 14.03 -9.99 17.78
CA ASP A 80 14.46 -11.13 16.98
C ASP A 80 13.64 -11.19 15.70
N THR A 81 14.27 -10.77 14.60
CA THR A 81 13.68 -10.65 13.25
C THR A 81 13.29 -11.98 12.61
N SER A 82 13.32 -13.09 13.36
CA SER A 82 12.68 -14.31 12.88
C SER A 82 11.18 -14.05 12.70
N TYR A 83 10.70 -14.25 11.48
CA TYR A 83 9.27 -14.17 11.11
C TYR A 83 8.35 -15.03 12.01
N ALA A 84 8.95 -15.92 12.81
CA ALA A 84 8.28 -16.80 13.76
C ALA A 84 7.88 -16.14 15.10
N HIS A 85 8.39 -14.95 15.44
CA HIS A 85 8.20 -14.36 16.79
C HIS A 85 7.71 -12.90 16.83
N ALA A 86 7.55 -12.24 15.67
CA ALA A 86 7.04 -10.86 15.62
C ALA A 86 5.54 -10.85 15.34
N ASP A 87 4.77 -10.06 16.10
CA ASP A 87 3.37 -9.79 15.74
C ASP A 87 3.32 -9.10 14.37
N SER A 88 2.31 -9.39 13.56
CA SER A 88 2.18 -8.86 12.19
C SER A 88 2.28 -7.33 12.11
N ILE A 89 1.80 -6.63 13.15
CA ILE A 89 1.84 -5.18 13.27
C ILE A 89 3.27 -4.67 13.47
N ASP A 90 4.07 -5.39 14.26
CA ASP A 90 5.47 -5.07 14.52
C ASP A 90 6.27 -5.17 13.24
N PHE A 91 6.05 -6.22 12.43
CA PHE A 91 6.75 -6.37 11.16
C PHE A 91 6.44 -5.23 10.19
N HIS A 92 5.16 -4.87 10.05
CA HIS A 92 4.71 -3.78 9.18
C HIS A 92 5.29 -2.43 9.61
N LEU A 93 5.20 -2.10 10.90
CA LEU A 93 5.72 -0.85 11.45
C LEU A 93 7.25 -0.80 11.41
N GLN A 94 7.97 -1.90 11.65
CA GLN A 94 9.42 -1.97 11.48
C GLN A 94 9.82 -1.69 10.02
N THR A 95 9.09 -2.25 9.05
CA THR A 95 9.33 -2.01 7.64
C THR A 95 9.08 -0.55 7.29
N HIS A 96 7.94 0.04 7.71
CA HIS A 96 7.64 1.44 7.47
C HIS A 96 8.63 2.39 8.20
N GLY A 97 9.07 2.03 9.41
CA GLY A 97 10.10 2.72 10.18
C GLY A 97 11.45 2.78 9.44
N ARG A 98 11.92 1.63 8.92
CA ARG A 98 13.13 1.57 8.09
C ARG A 98 13.03 2.45 6.83
N LEU A 99 11.88 2.42 6.16
CA LEU A 99 11.61 3.28 5.00
C LEU A 99 11.62 4.77 5.37
N ALA A 100 11.07 5.13 6.53
CA ALA A 100 11.07 6.50 7.04
C ALA A 100 12.48 7.02 7.41
N CYS A 101 13.42 6.12 7.73
CA CYS A 101 14.82 6.45 7.99
C CYS A 101 15.71 6.41 6.73
N SER A 102 15.26 5.78 5.64
CA SER A 102 16.05 5.64 4.41
C SER A 102 16.08 6.94 3.59
N PRO A 103 17.24 7.44 3.17
CA PRO A 103 17.34 8.64 2.32
C PRO A 103 16.58 8.53 0.99
N SER A 104 16.48 7.33 0.40
CA SER A 104 15.79 7.13 -0.88
C SER A 104 14.27 7.08 -0.75
N ALA A 105 13.75 6.82 0.45
CA ALA A 105 12.33 6.57 0.68
C ALA A 105 11.67 7.61 1.59
N ARG A 106 12.38 8.19 2.57
CA ARG A 106 11.80 9.03 3.63
C ARG A 106 10.89 10.15 3.10
N ASP A 107 11.29 10.84 2.04
CA ASP A 107 10.56 12.02 1.54
C ASP A 107 9.39 11.64 0.61
N VAL A 108 9.35 10.39 0.16
CA VAL A 108 8.43 9.92 -0.89
C VAL A 108 7.57 8.73 -0.46
N VAL A 109 7.87 8.07 0.65
CA VAL A 109 7.09 7.00 1.26
C VAL A 109 6.62 7.48 2.62
N ARG A 110 5.34 7.85 2.68
CA ARG A 110 4.65 8.23 3.91
C ARG A 110 3.53 7.28 4.25
N CYS A 111 2.96 6.60 3.26
CA CYS A 111 1.88 5.64 3.44
C CYS A 111 2.39 4.29 2.95
N VAL A 112 2.09 3.24 3.71
CA VAL A 112 2.36 1.85 3.34
C VAL A 112 1.12 1.04 3.64
N PHE A 113 0.57 0.40 2.59
CA PHE A 113 -0.62 -0.43 2.66
C PHE A 113 -0.29 -1.87 2.26
N GLN A 114 -0.81 -2.82 3.02
CA GLN A 114 -0.67 -4.24 2.74
C GLN A 114 -2.03 -4.87 2.46
N CYS A 115 -2.07 -5.83 1.52
CA CYS A 115 -3.26 -6.59 1.17
C CYS A 115 -2.89 -8.04 0.83
N GLN A 116 -3.80 -8.97 1.13
CA GLN A 116 -3.61 -10.42 0.95
C GLN A 116 -4.72 -11.06 0.11
N THR A 117 -5.21 -10.36 -0.92
CA THR A 117 -6.21 -10.94 -1.85
C THR A 117 -5.70 -12.22 -2.50
N ILE A 118 -6.59 -13.20 -2.70
CA ILE A 118 -6.30 -14.47 -3.40
C ILE A 118 -5.56 -14.23 -4.73
N PRO A 119 -6.06 -13.40 -5.68
CA PRO A 119 -5.33 -13.14 -6.92
C PRO A 119 -3.99 -12.45 -6.69
N GLY A 120 -3.89 -11.57 -5.67
CA GLY A 120 -2.66 -10.90 -5.30
C GLY A 120 -1.56 -11.86 -4.85
N ILE A 121 -1.87 -12.74 -3.91
CA ILE A 121 -0.96 -13.79 -3.44
C ILE A 121 -0.59 -14.74 -4.60
N ALA A 122 -1.57 -15.14 -5.42
CA ALA A 122 -1.32 -16.02 -6.55
C ALA A 122 -0.29 -15.43 -7.51
N VAL A 123 -0.43 -14.16 -7.90
CA VAL A 123 0.54 -13.50 -8.79
C VAL A 123 1.87 -13.24 -8.10
N ALA A 124 1.89 -12.89 -6.81
CA ALA A 124 3.13 -12.72 -6.06
C ALA A 124 3.96 -14.02 -5.98
N GLY A 125 3.32 -15.19 -6.07
CA GLY A 125 3.98 -16.49 -6.16
C GLY A 125 4.46 -16.88 -7.56
N LEU A 126 4.10 -16.14 -8.61
CA LEU A 126 4.53 -16.45 -9.98
C LEU A 126 5.93 -15.90 -10.25
N SER A 127 6.78 -16.72 -10.89
CA SER A 127 8.13 -16.31 -11.32
C SER A 127 8.14 -15.17 -12.36
N CYS A 128 7.00 -14.89 -13.00
CA CYS A 128 6.88 -13.80 -13.97
C CYS A 128 6.44 -12.46 -13.36
N GLY A 129 6.09 -12.43 -12.06
CA GLY A 129 5.48 -11.24 -11.45
C GLY A 129 4.25 -10.76 -12.22
N ILE A 130 4.06 -9.44 -12.28
CA ILE A 130 3.00 -8.79 -13.07
C ILE A 130 3.39 -8.69 -14.54
N LEU A 131 2.46 -9.09 -15.41
CA LEU A 131 2.53 -8.99 -16.86
C LEU A 131 1.68 -7.80 -17.35
N PRO A 132 2.12 -7.08 -18.41
CA PRO A 132 1.38 -5.95 -18.99
C PRO A 132 0.17 -6.43 -19.81
N LEU A 133 -0.86 -6.96 -19.15
CA LEU A 133 -2.04 -7.56 -19.80
C LEU A 133 -3.28 -6.65 -19.83
N CYS A 134 -3.28 -5.58 -19.02
CA CYS A 134 -4.40 -4.64 -18.92
C CYS A 134 -3.94 -3.26 -18.42
N GLN A 135 -4.86 -2.29 -18.44
CA GLN A 135 -4.61 -0.95 -17.87
C GLN A 135 -4.16 -1.00 -16.41
N GLY A 136 -4.68 -1.93 -15.60
CA GLY A 136 -4.25 -2.07 -14.20
C GLY A 136 -2.78 -2.45 -14.06
N SER A 137 -2.30 -3.37 -14.91
CA SER A 137 -0.88 -3.77 -14.90
C SER A 137 0.03 -2.63 -15.34
N TYR A 138 -0.43 -1.73 -16.22
CA TYR A 138 0.35 -0.55 -16.59
C TYR A 138 0.64 0.32 -15.36
N PHE A 139 -0.37 0.68 -14.56
CA PHE A 139 -0.15 1.51 -13.36
C PHE A 139 0.71 0.81 -12.30
N ALA A 140 0.57 -0.50 -12.15
CA ALA A 140 1.46 -1.27 -11.28
C ALA A 140 2.92 -1.20 -11.77
N LEU A 141 3.16 -1.36 -13.07
CA LEU A 141 4.50 -1.31 -13.67
C LEU A 141 5.08 0.12 -13.69
N GLU A 142 4.27 1.15 -13.94
CA GLU A 142 4.65 2.57 -13.81
C GLU A 142 5.12 2.87 -12.38
N GLY A 143 4.41 2.33 -11.38
CA GLY A 143 4.81 2.38 -9.98
C GLY A 143 6.00 1.49 -9.63
N GLY A 144 6.75 0.96 -10.60
CA GLY A 144 7.93 0.14 -10.38
C GLY A 144 7.63 -1.14 -9.62
N CYS A 145 6.63 -1.92 -10.07
CA CYS A 145 6.31 -3.21 -9.46
C CYS A 145 7.53 -4.15 -9.44
N VAL A 146 7.94 -4.56 -8.23
CA VAL A 146 9.08 -5.47 -8.01
C VAL A 146 8.70 -6.60 -7.06
N THR A 147 9.36 -7.75 -7.21
CA THR A 147 9.21 -8.87 -6.27
C THR A 147 10.19 -8.71 -5.10
N TRP A 148 9.70 -8.82 -3.87
CA TRP A 148 10.51 -8.74 -2.66
C TRP A 148 10.09 -9.78 -1.63
N ALA A 149 11.05 -10.58 -1.17
CA ALA A 149 10.81 -11.54 -0.10
C ALA A 149 10.79 -10.85 1.26
N VAL A 150 9.75 -11.10 2.04
CA VAL A 150 9.52 -10.51 3.37
C VAL A 150 10.66 -10.76 4.37
N THR A 151 11.46 -11.81 4.14
CA THR A 151 12.65 -12.15 4.93
C THR A 151 13.83 -11.20 4.70
N ASN A 152 13.80 -10.39 3.64
CA ASN A 152 14.82 -9.38 3.40
C ASN A 152 14.44 -8.08 4.12
N PRO A 153 15.23 -7.61 5.12
CA PRO A 153 14.90 -6.41 5.88
C PRO A 153 14.90 -5.12 5.05
N ASN A 154 15.54 -5.15 3.87
CA ASN A 154 15.62 -4.00 2.96
C ASN A 154 14.46 -4.04 1.97
N CYS A 155 13.30 -3.56 2.41
CA CYS A 155 12.15 -3.33 1.52
C CYS A 155 12.53 -2.32 0.42
N PRO A 156 12.25 -2.61 -0.87
CA PRO A 156 12.72 -1.79 -1.98
C PRO A 156 11.88 -0.54 -2.23
N LEU A 157 10.83 -0.30 -1.43
CA LEU A 157 9.92 0.83 -1.65
C LEU A 157 10.67 2.16 -1.55
N ASP A 158 10.60 2.97 -2.61
CA ASP A 158 11.31 4.25 -2.71
C ASP A 158 10.63 5.19 -3.70
N ALA A 159 11.36 6.13 -4.30
CA ALA A 159 10.83 7.05 -5.31
C ALA A 159 10.43 6.34 -6.63
N THR A 160 11.08 5.22 -6.94
CA THR A 160 10.94 4.47 -8.19
C THR A 160 10.08 3.21 -8.04
N HIS A 161 10.10 2.58 -6.86
CA HIS A 161 9.31 1.40 -6.55
C HIS A 161 8.25 1.77 -5.50
N LYS A 162 7.00 1.87 -5.94
CA LYS A 162 5.81 2.07 -5.11
C LYS A 162 4.97 0.81 -4.96
N VAL A 163 5.31 -0.25 -5.68
CA VAL A 163 4.57 -1.50 -5.73
C VAL A 163 5.49 -2.68 -5.47
N VAL A 164 5.10 -3.54 -4.53
CA VAL A 164 5.82 -4.75 -4.18
C VAL A 164 4.89 -5.95 -4.21
N LEU A 165 5.34 -6.99 -4.91
CA LEU A 165 4.80 -8.35 -4.79
C LEU A 165 5.66 -9.11 -3.79
N SER A 166 5.06 -9.63 -2.73
CA SER A 166 5.77 -10.42 -1.73
C SER A 166 5.32 -11.87 -1.74
N PRO A 167 6.15 -12.80 -2.27
CA PRO A 167 5.79 -14.21 -2.30
C PRO A 167 5.45 -14.72 -0.90
N LEU A 168 4.35 -15.48 -0.78
CA LEU A 168 3.81 -16.00 0.50
C LEU A 168 3.29 -14.93 1.48
N HIS A 169 3.31 -13.63 1.13
CA HIS A 169 2.87 -12.53 2.01
C HIS A 169 1.85 -11.59 1.37
N GLY A 170 1.82 -11.46 0.04
CA GLY A 170 0.80 -10.72 -0.70
C GLY A 170 1.32 -9.46 -1.39
N LEU A 171 0.56 -8.37 -1.29
CA LEU A 171 0.78 -7.11 -2.00
C LEU A 171 1.12 -5.99 -1.02
N VAL A 172 2.11 -5.17 -1.36
CA VAL A 172 2.45 -3.98 -0.59
C VAL A 172 2.55 -2.79 -1.54
N THR A 173 1.89 -1.68 -1.19
CA THR A 173 1.98 -0.42 -1.96
C THR A 173 2.35 0.75 -1.07
N ALA A 174 3.01 1.73 -1.67
CA ALA A 174 3.44 2.94 -0.99
C ALA A 174 3.00 4.22 -1.71
N GLY A 175 2.95 5.31 -0.95
CA GLY A 175 2.69 6.63 -1.50
C GLY A 175 3.08 7.74 -0.53
N ARG A 176 3.07 8.98 -1.01
CA ARG A 176 3.16 10.20 -0.19
C ARG A 176 1.85 10.50 0.52
N THR A 177 0.75 10.00 -0.02
CA THR A 177 -0.62 10.15 0.51
C THR A 177 -1.36 8.81 0.48
N PRO A 178 -2.42 8.66 1.28
CA PRO A 178 -3.30 7.49 1.20
C PRO A 178 -3.86 7.29 -0.20
N ALA A 179 -4.20 8.37 -0.90
CA ALA A 179 -4.70 8.33 -2.27
C ALA A 179 -3.70 7.69 -3.26
N GLU A 180 -2.41 8.01 -3.16
CA GLU A 180 -1.35 7.44 -4.00
C GLU A 180 -1.14 5.95 -3.72
N ALA A 181 -1.03 5.57 -2.45
CA ALA A 181 -0.88 4.16 -2.06
C ALA A 181 -2.12 3.33 -2.46
N PHE A 182 -3.31 3.89 -2.28
CA PHE A 182 -4.58 3.28 -2.67
C PHE A 182 -4.68 3.10 -4.20
N HIS A 183 -4.26 4.09 -4.99
CA HIS A 183 -4.27 4.00 -6.45
C HIS A 183 -3.47 2.81 -6.96
N TYR A 184 -2.25 2.64 -6.46
CA TYR A 184 -1.44 1.48 -6.81
C TYR A 184 -2.12 0.18 -6.37
N MET A 185 -2.69 0.12 -5.17
CA MET A 185 -3.38 -1.09 -4.71
C MET A 185 -4.61 -1.42 -5.57
N PHE A 186 -5.39 -0.40 -5.94
CA PHE A 186 -6.59 -0.52 -6.76
C PHE A 186 -6.30 -1.10 -8.15
N TYR A 187 -5.25 -0.62 -8.80
CA TYR A 187 -4.88 -1.14 -10.12
C TYR A 187 -4.11 -2.45 -10.05
N LEU A 188 -3.29 -2.66 -9.02
CA LEU A 188 -2.57 -3.90 -8.80
C LEU A 188 -3.51 -5.08 -8.55
N THR A 189 -4.51 -4.92 -7.68
CA THR A 189 -5.49 -5.99 -7.41
C THR A 189 -6.31 -6.36 -8.64
N GLN A 190 -6.67 -5.39 -9.48
CA GLN A 190 -7.29 -5.63 -10.79
C GLN A 190 -6.34 -6.35 -11.76
N ALA A 191 -5.08 -5.91 -11.83
CA ALA A 191 -4.06 -6.53 -12.66
C ALA A 191 -3.85 -8.00 -12.28
N CYS A 192 -3.74 -8.28 -10.99
CA CYS A 192 -3.60 -9.64 -10.46
C CYS A 192 -4.80 -10.51 -10.85
N SER A 193 -6.02 -9.99 -10.68
CA SER A 193 -7.26 -10.70 -11.02
C SER A 193 -7.33 -11.03 -12.51
N MET A 194 -7.02 -10.05 -13.37
CA MET A 194 -6.99 -10.22 -14.82
C MET A 194 -5.92 -11.23 -15.24
N GLN A 195 -4.73 -11.16 -14.66
CA GLN A 195 -3.62 -12.05 -15.00
C GLN A 195 -3.92 -13.50 -14.61
N VAL A 196 -4.50 -13.74 -13.43
CA VAL A 196 -4.91 -15.09 -13.02
C VAL A 196 -5.96 -15.64 -13.99
N ALA A 197 -6.97 -14.85 -14.34
CA ALA A 197 -8.00 -15.25 -15.29
C ALA A 197 -7.42 -15.54 -16.69
N ALA A 198 -6.56 -14.66 -17.20
CA ALA A 198 -5.92 -14.83 -18.50
C ALA A 198 -4.96 -16.04 -18.52
N SER A 199 -4.30 -16.32 -17.39
CA SER A 199 -3.37 -17.46 -17.27
C SER A 199 -4.05 -18.81 -17.45
N ALA A 200 -5.38 -18.91 -17.27
CA ALA A 200 -6.14 -20.11 -17.59
C ALA A 200 -6.07 -20.51 -19.07
N ALA A 201 -5.80 -19.56 -19.98
CA ALA A 201 -5.55 -19.84 -21.40
C ALA A 201 -4.13 -20.42 -21.67
N GLY A 202 -3.26 -20.42 -20.66
CA GLY A 202 -1.86 -20.82 -20.76
C GLY A 202 -0.94 -19.68 -21.18
N ARG A 203 0.22 -19.56 -20.51
CA ARG A 203 1.17 -18.44 -20.68
C ARG A 203 1.58 -18.18 -22.13
N ALA A 204 1.75 -19.22 -22.94
CA ALA A 204 2.15 -19.11 -24.35
C ALA A 204 1.11 -18.40 -25.25
N ARG A 205 -0.13 -18.26 -24.78
CA ARG A 205 -1.22 -17.60 -25.52
C ARG A 205 -1.46 -16.15 -25.07
N LEU A 206 -0.75 -15.68 -24.05
CA LEU A 206 -0.89 -14.32 -23.55
C LEU A 206 -0.25 -13.35 -24.54
N GLY A 207 -1.06 -12.43 -25.06
CA GLY A 207 -0.58 -11.31 -25.87
C GLY A 207 -0.04 -10.22 -24.96
N VAL A 208 1.26 -9.92 -25.08
CA VAL A 208 1.89 -8.77 -24.43
C VAL A 208 1.99 -7.64 -25.46
N PRO A 209 1.51 -6.42 -25.14
CA PRO A 209 1.65 -5.27 -26.03
C PRO A 209 3.12 -4.99 -26.34
N SER A 210 3.37 -4.36 -27.50
CA SER A 210 4.70 -3.89 -27.83
C SER A 210 5.05 -2.64 -27.00
N ALA A 211 6.34 -2.39 -26.78
CA ALA A 211 6.80 -1.20 -26.07
C ALA A 211 6.29 0.12 -26.68
N HIS A 212 5.98 0.13 -27.99
CA HIS A 212 5.37 1.28 -28.64
C HIS A 212 3.93 1.55 -28.17
N VAL A 213 3.13 0.49 -28.01
CA VAL A 213 1.76 0.59 -27.49
C VAL A 213 1.79 1.05 -26.03
N ASP A 214 2.71 0.51 -25.23
CA ASP A 214 2.90 0.93 -23.84
C ASP A 214 3.27 2.41 -23.73
N ALA A 215 4.16 2.91 -24.59
CA ALA A 215 4.56 4.31 -24.61
C ALA A 215 3.40 5.25 -25.02
N ILE A 216 2.57 4.85 -26.00
CA ILE A 216 1.37 5.60 -26.37
C ILE A 216 0.40 5.66 -25.19
N PHE A 217 0.16 4.52 -24.54
CA PHE A 217 -0.73 4.45 -23.39
C PHE A 217 -0.24 5.36 -22.27
N ALA A 218 1.05 5.32 -21.94
CA ALA A 218 1.68 6.18 -20.95
C ALA A 218 1.42 7.67 -21.22
N SER A 219 1.70 8.12 -22.44
CA SER A 219 1.47 9.51 -22.85
C SER A 219 0.00 9.93 -22.79
N THR A 220 -0.91 8.98 -23.00
CA THR A 220 -2.36 9.21 -22.96
C THR A 220 -2.87 9.30 -21.52
N MET A 221 -2.22 8.63 -20.56
CA MET A 221 -2.61 8.64 -19.16
C MET A 221 -2.10 9.87 -18.38
N THR A 222 -0.98 10.48 -18.79
CA THR A 222 -0.39 11.64 -18.10
C THR A 222 -1.39 12.79 -17.82
N PRO A 223 -2.27 13.19 -18.76
CA PRO A 223 -3.25 14.26 -18.50
C PRO A 223 -4.28 13.94 -17.41
N PHE A 224 -4.46 12.68 -17.04
CA PHE A 224 -5.39 12.24 -15.99
C PHE A 224 -4.76 12.26 -14.59
N GLN A 225 -3.50 12.68 -14.44
CA GLN A 225 -2.76 12.66 -13.16
C GLN A 225 -2.41 14.07 -12.63
N THR A 226 -3.15 15.11 -13.04
CA THR A 226 -2.78 16.53 -12.82
C THR A 226 -2.70 16.99 -11.36
N LYS A 227 -3.49 16.39 -10.47
CA LYS A 227 -3.51 16.74 -9.03
C LYS A 227 -2.63 15.83 -8.17
N GLY A 228 -1.84 14.97 -8.81
CA GLY A 228 -1.05 13.93 -8.16
C GLY A 228 -1.69 12.55 -8.28
N MET A 229 -0.84 11.53 -8.10
CA MET A 229 -1.20 10.14 -8.31
C MET A 229 -2.35 9.72 -7.40
N GLY A 230 -3.41 9.16 -7.97
CA GLY A 230 -4.55 8.62 -7.23
C GLY A 230 -5.55 9.63 -6.68
N HIS A 231 -5.25 10.93 -6.72
CA HIS A 231 -6.09 11.96 -6.10
C HIS A 231 -7.55 11.91 -6.57
N ASP A 232 -7.81 12.04 -7.87
CA ASP A 232 -9.19 12.12 -8.39
C ASP A 232 -9.97 10.81 -8.16
N LEU A 233 -9.30 9.64 -8.27
CA LEU A 233 -9.90 8.34 -7.97
C LEU A 233 -10.30 8.24 -6.49
N PHE A 234 -9.37 8.53 -5.58
CA PHE A 234 -9.59 8.40 -4.16
C PHE A 234 -10.69 9.35 -3.68
N HIS A 235 -10.61 10.63 -4.05
CA HIS A 235 -11.63 11.63 -3.70
C HIS A 235 -13.00 11.31 -4.30
N ALA A 236 -13.06 10.69 -5.48
CA ALA A 236 -14.33 10.21 -6.03
C ALA A 236 -14.93 9.08 -5.18
N LEU A 237 -14.09 8.17 -4.68
CA LEU A 237 -14.50 7.04 -3.85
C LEU A 237 -14.86 7.46 -2.42
N LEU A 238 -14.34 8.57 -1.90
CA LEU A 238 -14.76 9.11 -0.60
C LEU A 238 -16.27 9.33 -0.48
N ARG A 239 -16.97 9.56 -1.60
CA ARG A 239 -18.45 9.66 -1.62
C ARG A 239 -19.16 8.38 -1.21
N ARG A 240 -18.46 7.24 -1.20
CA ARG A 240 -18.97 5.93 -0.76
C ARG A 240 -18.66 5.64 0.70
N VAL A 241 -17.85 6.47 1.36
CA VAL A 241 -17.47 6.30 2.77
C VAL A 241 -18.54 6.95 3.65
N PRO A 242 -19.10 6.23 4.64
CA PRO A 242 -20.10 6.81 5.53
C PRO A 242 -19.54 8.02 6.30
N PRO A 243 -20.30 9.14 6.46
CA PRO A 243 -19.79 10.35 7.09
C PRO A 243 -19.27 10.17 8.52
N HIS A 244 -19.84 9.24 9.29
CA HIS A 244 -19.43 8.98 10.68
C HIS A 244 -18.00 8.44 10.79
N VAL A 245 -17.50 7.76 9.77
CA VAL A 245 -16.13 7.20 9.71
C VAL A 245 -15.07 8.31 9.80
N LEU A 246 -15.38 9.49 9.26
CA LEU A 246 -14.44 10.61 9.14
C LEU A 246 -14.49 11.57 10.35
N GLN A 247 -15.31 11.26 11.35
CA GLN A 247 -15.43 12.07 12.55
C GLN A 247 -14.25 11.77 13.49
N LEU A 248 -13.63 12.85 13.98
CA LEU A 248 -12.69 12.82 15.08
C LEU A 248 -13.55 13.21 16.28
N GLY A 249 -13.71 12.32 17.26
CA GLY A 249 -14.63 12.50 18.39
C GLY A 249 -14.44 13.79 19.18
#